data_AF-A0A937PAT7-F1
#
_entry.id   AF-A0A937PAT7-F1
#
_cell.length_a   1.000
_cell.length_b   1.000
_cell.length_c   1.000
_cell.angle_alpha   90.00
_cell.angle_beta   90.00
_cell.angle_gamma   90.00
#
_symmetry.space_group_name_H-M   'P 1'
#
loop_
_entity.id
_entity.type
_entity.pdbx_description
1 polymer ?
#
loop_
_entity_poly.entity_id
_entity_poly.type
_entity_poly.pdbx_seq_one_letter_code
_entity_poly.pdbx_strand_id
1 'polypeptide(L)'
;MERIPRFNRQALDVIMDEIERAIGPIKDKYGLNELSIESVSFSDFSFQAKFTGKIAGSEAQELDDLEAKFFALHHGLPEDILKREFTSRGEVFSVVRIETRNFKYPVIARCQHDGKTYKFTIDQIKEFLGRDKNT
;
A
#
# COMPACT_ATOMS: atom_id res chain seq x y z
N MET A 1 -0.21 -33.18 -13.62
CA MET A 1 0.32 -31.84 -13.29
C MET A 1 1.81 -31.85 -13.54
N GLU A 2 2.31 -30.98 -14.41
CA GLU A 2 3.75 -30.83 -14.62
C GLU A 2 4.38 -30.21 -13.36
N ARG A 3 5.47 -30.82 -12.91
CA ARG A 3 6.24 -30.32 -11.78
C ARG A 3 7.06 -29.13 -12.25
N ILE A 4 6.90 -27.97 -11.60
CA ILE A 4 7.71 -26.79 -11.89
C ILE A 4 9.16 -27.08 -11.50
N PRO A 5 10.12 -27.08 -12.45
CA PRO A 5 11.51 -27.41 -12.16
C PRO A 5 12.29 -26.22 -11.58
N ARG A 6 11.86 -24.99 -11.88
CA ARG A 6 12.42 -23.73 -11.38
C ARG A 6 11.35 -22.65 -11.28
N PHE A 7 11.47 -21.76 -10.31
CA PHE A 7 10.61 -20.58 -10.25
C PHE A 7 11.10 -19.52 -11.23
N ASN A 8 10.21 -19.14 -12.15
CA ASN A 8 10.35 -17.97 -13.00
C ASN A 8 9.08 -17.12 -12.84
N ARG A 9 9.07 -15.93 -13.45
CA ARG A 9 7.95 -15.00 -13.29
C ARG A 9 6.60 -15.60 -13.70
N GLN A 10 6.52 -16.30 -14.83
CA GLN A 10 5.28 -16.94 -15.28
C GLN A 10 4.80 -18.02 -14.31
N ALA A 11 5.71 -18.86 -13.82
CA ALA A 11 5.37 -19.88 -12.84
C ALA A 11 4.86 -19.26 -11.53
N LEU A 12 5.45 -18.13 -11.11
CA LEU A 12 5.02 -17.40 -9.93
C LEU A 12 3.68 -16.72 -10.09
N ASP A 13 3.41 -16.10 -11.23
CA ASP A 13 2.11 -15.47 -11.48
C ASP A 13 0.98 -16.51 -11.32
N VAL A 14 1.15 -17.72 -11.89
CA VAL A 14 0.19 -18.82 -11.75
C VAL A 14 0.03 -19.28 -10.30
N ILE A 15 1.14 -19.45 -9.57
CA ILE A 15 1.12 -19.85 -8.16
C ILE A 15 0.45 -18.78 -7.29
N MET A 16 0.76 -17.50 -7.52
CA MET A 16 0.19 -16.39 -6.75
C MET A 16 -1.31 -16.28 -7.00
N ASP A 17 -1.77 -16.42 -8.25
CA ASP A 17 -3.21 -16.46 -8.58
C ASP A 17 -3.94 -17.60 -7.85
N GLU A 18 -3.28 -18.76 -7.68
CA GLU A 18 -3.85 -19.89 -6.95
C GLU A 18 -3.87 -19.64 -5.43
N ILE A 19 -2.80 -19.08 -4.88
CA ILE A 19 -2.72 -18.68 -3.47
C ILE A 19 -3.79 -17.62 -3.15
N GLU A 20 -3.95 -16.59 -3.99
CA GLU A 20 -4.95 -15.53 -3.81
C GLU A 20 -6.38 -16.09 -3.78
N ARG A 21 -6.68 -17.07 -4.64
CA ARG A 21 -7.96 -17.78 -4.63
C ARG A 21 -8.15 -18.62 -3.36
N ALA A 22 -7.09 -19.26 -2.86
CA ALA A 22 -7.15 -20.08 -1.66
C ALA A 22 -7.30 -19.26 -0.36
N ILE A 23 -6.75 -18.04 -0.31
CA ILE A 23 -6.87 -17.17 0.87
C ILE A 23 -8.19 -16.39 0.91
N GLY A 24 -8.90 -16.25 -0.22
CA GLY A 24 -10.21 -15.59 -0.28
C GLY A 24 -11.22 -16.15 0.75
N PRO A 25 -11.43 -17.48 0.83
CA PRO A 25 -12.29 -18.07 1.85
C PRO A 25 -11.83 -17.81 3.30
N ILE A 26 -10.52 -17.64 3.54
CA ILE A 26 -9.98 -17.30 4.87
C ILE A 26 -10.37 -15.87 5.23
N LYS A 27 -10.31 -14.95 4.26
CA LYS A 27 -10.75 -13.56 4.42
C LYS A 27 -12.19 -13.51 4.92
N ASP A 28 -13.10 -14.22 4.25
CA ASP A 28 -14.53 -14.22 4.59
C ASP A 28 -14.80 -14.93 5.92
N LYS A 29 -14.14 -16.07 6.16
CA LYS A 29 -14.33 -16.86 7.39
C LYS A 29 -13.97 -16.12 8.66
N TYR A 30 -12.93 -15.28 8.60
CA TYR A 30 -12.39 -14.57 9.77
C TYR A 30 -12.72 -13.07 9.77
N GLY A 31 -13.55 -12.59 8.83
CA GLY A 31 -13.96 -11.19 8.77
C GLY A 31 -12.80 -10.22 8.54
N LEU A 32 -11.79 -10.63 7.76
CA LEU A 32 -10.68 -9.75 7.39
C LEU A 32 -11.14 -8.83 6.25
N ASN A 33 -11.09 -7.50 6.41
CA ASN A 33 -11.49 -6.58 5.33
C ASN A 33 -10.41 -6.46 4.26
N GLU A 34 -9.13 -6.52 4.67
CA GLU A 34 -7.98 -6.64 3.77
C GLU A 34 -7.23 -7.92 4.12
N LEU A 35 -7.05 -8.80 3.13
CA LEU A 35 -6.07 -9.89 3.18
C LEU A 35 -5.36 -9.85 1.82
N SER A 36 -4.12 -9.37 1.80
CA SER A 36 -3.39 -9.12 0.56
C SER A 36 -1.95 -9.62 0.63
N ILE A 37 -1.40 -9.92 -0.55
CA ILE A 37 0.00 -10.26 -0.74
C ILE A 37 0.73 -8.96 -1.10
N GLU A 38 1.60 -8.48 -0.21
CA GLU A 38 2.27 -7.18 -0.40
C GLU A 38 3.53 -7.27 -1.27
N SER A 39 4.34 -8.30 -1.04
CA SER A 39 5.63 -8.47 -1.72
C SER A 39 5.94 -9.94 -1.90
N VAL A 40 6.41 -10.26 -3.10
CA VAL A 40 6.83 -11.60 -3.49
C VAL A 40 8.25 -11.51 -4.02
N SER A 41 9.15 -12.28 -3.44
CA SER A 41 10.54 -12.41 -3.90
C SER A 41 10.81 -13.87 -4.22
N PHE A 42 11.69 -14.12 -5.19
CA PHE A 42 12.02 -15.47 -5.60
C PHE A 42 13.44 -15.63 -6.11
N SER A 43 13.91 -16.87 -6.01
CA SER A 43 15.08 -17.42 -6.66
C SER A 43 14.65 -18.60 -7.54
N ASP A 44 15.55 -19.20 -8.30
CA ASP A 44 15.27 -20.39 -9.11
C ASP A 44 14.61 -21.54 -8.31
N PHE A 45 14.82 -21.61 -6.99
CA PHE A 45 14.41 -22.75 -6.15
C PHE A 45 13.57 -22.39 -4.92
N SER A 46 13.28 -21.11 -4.69
CA SER A 46 12.45 -20.68 -3.57
C SER A 46 11.69 -19.41 -3.90
N PHE A 47 10.54 -19.23 -3.25
CA PHE A 47 9.87 -17.93 -3.21
C PHE A 47 9.46 -17.62 -1.78
N GLN A 48 9.34 -16.33 -1.48
CA GLN A 48 8.86 -15.80 -0.23
C GLN A 48 7.80 -14.76 -0.53
N ALA A 49 6.65 -14.87 0.12
CA ALA A 49 5.54 -13.94 0.01
C ALA A 49 5.19 -13.40 1.40
N LYS A 50 4.97 -12.08 1.48
CA LYS A 50 4.49 -11.43 2.70
C LYS A 50 2.97 -11.21 2.61
N PHE A 51 2.24 -11.76 3.57
CA PHE A 51 0.80 -11.57 3.71
C PHE A 51 0.51 -10.53 4.79
N THR A 52 -0.43 -9.64 4.51
CA THR A 52 -0.96 -8.69 5.49
C THR A 52 -2.48 -8.88 5.58
N GLY A 53 -2.97 -9.04 6.80
CA GLY A 53 -4.40 -9.13 7.12
C GLY A 53 -4.80 -7.98 8.04
N LYS A 54 -5.94 -7.34 7.78
CA LYS A 54 -6.53 -6.32 8.67
C LYS A 54 -7.99 -6.61 8.95
N ILE A 55 -8.37 -6.42 10.21
CA ILE A 55 -9.76 -6.42 10.67
C ILE A 55 -10.26 -4.97 10.57
N ALA A 56 -11.32 -4.74 9.79
CA ALA A 56 -11.94 -3.41 9.77
C ALA A 56 -12.70 -3.12 11.05
N GLY A 57 -12.70 -1.85 11.45
CA GLY A 57 -13.33 -1.42 12.70
C GLY A 57 -12.64 -1.97 13.95
N SER A 58 -11.41 -2.49 13.82
CA SER A 58 -10.57 -2.71 15.00
C SER A 58 -10.11 -1.36 15.54
N GLU A 59 -10.05 -1.21 16.87
CA GLU A 59 -9.49 -0.02 17.54
C GLU A 59 -8.14 0.40 16.94
N ALA A 60 -7.35 -0.56 16.47
CA ALA A 60 -6.06 -0.33 15.82
C ALA A 60 -6.15 0.49 14.51
N GLN A 61 -7.17 0.27 13.67
CA GLN A 61 -7.32 1.04 12.42
C GLN A 61 -7.79 2.47 12.71
N GLU A 62 -8.68 2.65 13.69
CA GLU A 62 -9.12 3.98 14.13
C GLU A 62 -7.96 4.77 14.76
N LEU A 63 -7.08 4.09 15.51
CA LEU A 63 -5.86 4.69 16.07
C LEU A 63 -4.86 5.09 14.97
N ASP A 64 -4.62 4.23 13.97
CA ASP A 64 -3.73 4.55 12.84
C ASP A 64 -4.25 5.75 12.03
N ASP A 65 -5.56 5.80 11.77
CA ASP A 65 -6.20 6.91 11.05
C ASP A 65 -6.16 8.21 11.86
N LEU A 66 -6.33 8.11 13.19
CA LEU A 66 -6.24 9.25 14.11
C LEU A 66 -4.79 9.76 14.23
N GLU A 67 -3.81 8.88 14.33
CA GLU A 67 -2.38 9.24 14.31
C GLU A 67 -2.01 9.93 13.00
N ALA A 68 -2.44 9.38 11.87
CA ALA A 68 -2.22 9.97 10.55
C ALA A 68 -2.84 11.38 10.47
N LYS A 69 -4.06 11.55 10.98
CA LYS A 69 -4.74 12.85 11.04
C LYS A 69 -4.00 13.87 11.89
N PHE A 70 -3.59 13.51 13.12
CA PHE A 70 -2.84 14.41 13.99
C PHE A 70 -1.48 14.80 13.40
N PHE A 71 -0.80 13.82 12.82
CA PHE A 71 0.46 14.06 12.13
C PHE A 71 0.26 15.02 10.93
N ALA A 72 -0.77 14.81 10.12
CA ALA A 72 -1.09 15.67 9.00
C ALA A 72 -1.28 17.13 9.44
N LEU A 73 -2.11 17.34 10.46
CA LEU A 73 -2.35 18.66 11.06
C LEU A 73 -1.07 19.32 11.56
N HIS A 74 -0.27 18.60 12.34
CA HIS A 74 0.97 19.12 12.91
C HIS A 74 1.97 19.54 11.83
N HIS A 75 1.94 18.86 10.69
CA HIS A 75 2.81 19.14 9.55
C HIS A 75 2.19 20.07 8.51
N GLY A 76 0.98 20.61 8.74
CA GLY A 76 0.32 21.54 7.81
C GLY A 76 -0.18 20.87 6.52
N LEU A 77 -0.51 19.58 6.60
CA LEU A 77 -1.19 18.83 5.57
C LEU A 77 -2.71 18.79 5.86
N PRO A 78 -3.57 18.54 4.86
CA PRO A 78 -5.00 18.35 5.08
C PRO A 78 -5.31 17.20 6.04
N GLU A 79 -6.34 17.35 6.89
CA GLU A 79 -6.78 16.26 7.78
C GLU A 79 -7.22 15.01 7.01
N ASP A 80 -7.78 15.21 5.82
CA ASP A 80 -8.23 14.18 4.88
C ASP A 80 -7.11 13.74 3.93
N ILE A 81 -5.84 13.88 4.33
CA ILE A 81 -4.68 13.51 3.49
C ILE A 81 -4.71 12.05 3.04
N LEU A 82 -5.26 11.14 3.85
CA LEU A 82 -5.44 9.76 3.44
C LEU A 82 -6.45 9.71 2.28
N LYS A 83 -6.08 8.99 1.21
CA LYS A 83 -6.80 8.89 -0.07
C LYS A 83 -6.81 10.15 -0.92
N ARG A 84 -6.15 11.25 -0.51
CA ARG A 84 -5.92 12.39 -1.40
C ARG A 84 -5.04 11.98 -2.56
N GLU A 85 -5.37 12.50 -3.72
CA GLU A 85 -4.57 12.33 -4.93
C GLU A 85 -3.71 13.56 -5.18
N PHE A 86 -2.57 13.34 -5.82
CA PHE A 86 -1.68 14.40 -6.28
C PHE A 86 -0.91 13.94 -7.51
N THR A 87 -0.44 14.89 -8.32
CA THR A 87 0.37 14.60 -9.51
C THR A 87 1.85 14.82 -9.23
N SER A 88 2.69 13.84 -9.57
CA SER A 88 4.15 13.98 -9.50
C SER A 88 4.78 13.41 -10.76
N ARG A 89 5.62 14.22 -11.43
CA ARG A 89 6.34 13.81 -12.66
C ARG A 89 5.43 13.22 -13.76
N GLY A 90 4.19 13.70 -13.85
CA GLY A 90 3.20 13.26 -14.83
C GLY A 90 2.38 12.03 -14.43
N GLU A 91 2.64 11.45 -13.26
CA GLU A 91 1.91 10.30 -12.74
C GLU A 91 0.98 10.71 -11.58
N VAL A 92 -0.17 10.06 -11.48
CA VAL A 92 -1.15 10.28 -10.40
C VAL A 92 -0.89 9.31 -9.26
N PHE A 93 -0.84 9.83 -8.04
CA PHE A 93 -0.61 9.06 -6.82
C PHE A 93 -1.75 9.26 -5.84
N SER A 94 -2.16 8.21 -5.12
CA SER A 94 -3.07 8.29 -3.98
C SER A 94 -2.33 8.02 -2.68
N VAL A 95 -2.48 8.89 -1.68
CA VAL A 95 -1.86 8.66 -0.36
C VAL A 95 -2.56 7.49 0.33
N VAL A 96 -1.79 6.46 0.68
CA VAL A 96 -2.33 5.23 1.29
C VAL A 96 -2.00 5.11 2.78
N ARG A 97 -0.94 5.76 3.25
CA ARG A 97 -0.48 5.65 4.64
C ARG A 97 0.39 6.84 5.03
N ILE A 98 0.36 7.17 6.32
CA ILE A 98 1.37 7.99 6.99
C ILE A 98 2.17 7.09 7.95
N GLU A 99 3.49 7.04 7.77
CA GLU A 99 4.45 6.40 8.67
C GLU A 99 5.02 7.44 9.64
N THR A 100 4.32 7.71 10.74
CA THR A 100 4.70 8.72 11.74
C THR A 100 6.10 8.51 12.34
N ARG A 101 6.58 7.26 12.36
CA ARG A 101 7.92 6.88 12.84
C ARG A 101 9.03 7.06 11.78
N ASN A 102 8.68 7.31 10.52
CA ASN A 102 9.62 7.49 9.42
C ASN A 102 9.73 8.99 9.08
N PHE A 103 10.50 9.72 9.87
CA PHE A 103 10.55 11.19 9.82
C PHE A 103 10.98 11.78 8.48
N LYS A 104 11.84 11.08 7.72
CA LYS A 104 12.36 11.61 6.44
C LYS A 104 11.34 11.48 5.31
N TYR A 105 10.65 10.34 5.22
CA TYR A 105 9.68 10.07 4.17
C TYR A 105 8.40 9.46 4.76
N PRO A 106 7.63 10.27 5.50
CA PRO A 106 6.49 9.79 6.26
C PRO A 106 5.27 9.49 5.39
N VAL A 107 5.18 10.03 4.17
CA VAL A 107 3.99 9.85 3.33
C VAL A 107 4.22 8.72 2.33
N ILE A 108 3.37 7.71 2.36
CA ILE A 108 3.38 6.59 1.42
C ILE A 108 2.20 6.75 0.47
N ALA A 109 2.48 6.82 -0.83
CA ALA A 109 1.47 6.94 -1.86
C ALA A 109 1.59 5.85 -2.92
N ARG A 110 0.46 5.40 -3.43
CA ARG A 110 0.36 4.39 -4.49
C ARG A 110 0.21 5.08 -5.84
N CYS A 111 1.09 4.76 -6.78
CA CYS A 111 0.95 5.20 -8.16
C CYS A 111 -0.25 4.49 -8.81
N GLN A 112 -1.14 5.25 -9.44
CA GLN A 112 -2.32 4.69 -10.10
C GLN A 112 -1.97 3.95 -11.40
N HIS A 113 -0.86 4.30 -12.05
CA HIS A 113 -0.43 3.68 -13.30
C HIS A 113 0.21 2.29 -13.10
N ASP A 114 1.20 2.17 -12.22
CA ASP A 114 1.94 0.90 -12.02
C ASP A 114 1.56 0.16 -10.72
N GLY A 115 0.68 0.74 -9.91
CA GLY A 115 0.18 0.17 -8.67
C GLY A 115 1.20 0.11 -7.52
N LYS A 116 2.45 0.56 -7.74
CA LYS A 116 3.53 0.49 -6.74
C LYS A 116 3.41 1.62 -5.73
N THR A 117 4.02 1.40 -4.56
CA THR A 117 4.08 2.41 -3.50
C THR A 117 5.41 3.15 -3.50
N TYR A 118 5.33 4.45 -3.25
CA TYR A 118 6.45 5.38 -3.26
C TYR A 118 6.41 6.23 -1.99
N LYS A 119 7.59 6.65 -1.52
CA LYS A 119 7.72 7.46 -0.31
C LYS A 119 7.99 8.91 -0.65
N PHE A 120 7.34 9.81 0.08
CA PHE A 120 7.41 11.25 -0.13
C PHE A 120 7.71 11.99 1.17
N THR A 121 8.40 13.12 1.05
CA THR A 121 8.58 14.06 2.16
C THR A 121 7.32 14.90 2.35
N ILE A 122 7.18 15.52 3.52
CA ILE A 122 6.11 16.49 3.79
C ILE A 122 6.13 17.64 2.78
N ASP A 123 7.31 18.18 2.51
CA ASP A 123 7.46 19.36 1.65
C ASP A 123 7.07 19.06 0.20
N GLN A 124 7.42 17.86 -0.29
CA GLN A 124 6.98 17.40 -1.61
C GLN A 124 5.46 17.34 -1.70
N ILE A 125 4.79 16.77 -0.69
CA ILE A 125 3.34 16.66 -0.68
C ILE A 125 2.67 18.03 -0.61
N LYS A 126 3.20 18.97 0.19
CA LYS A 126 2.73 20.35 0.21
C LYS A 126 2.83 21.01 -1.16
N GLU A 127 3.96 20.82 -1.84
CA GLU A 127 4.19 21.35 -3.18
C GLU A 127 3.20 20.77 -4.19
N PHE A 128 3.00 19.45 -4.19
CA PHE A 128 2.09 18.79 -5.14
C PHE A 128 0.63 19.17 -4.90
N LEU A 129 0.15 19.15 -3.65
CA LEU A 129 -1.22 19.54 -3.30
C LEU A 129 -1.47 21.05 -3.48
N GLY A 130 -0.43 21.87 -3.36
CA GLY A 130 -0.51 23.31 -3.63
C GLY A 130 -0.65 23.63 -5.11
N ARG A 131 -0.07 22.80 -5.99
CA ARG A 131 -0.19 22.95 -7.45
C ARG A 131 -1.58 22.61 -7.98
N ASP A 132 -2.27 21.67 -7.33
CA ASP A 132 -3.64 21.26 -7.73
C ASP A 132 -4.70 22.37 -7.54
N LYS A 133 -4.39 23.48 -6.85
CA LYS A 133 -5.31 24.62 -6.69
C LYS A 133 -5.21 25.69 -7.79
N ASN A 134 -4.28 25.55 -8.74
CA ASN A 134 -3.99 26.58 -9.76
C ASN A 134 -4.16 26.10 -11.22
N THR A 135 -4.96 25.06 -11.43
CA THR A 135 -5.44 24.62 -12.76
C THR A 135 -6.96 24.66 -12.79
#